data_AF-A0A9P0A2H7-F1
#
_entry.id   AF-A0A9P0A2H7-F1
#
_cell.length_a   1.000
_cell.length_b   1.000
_cell.length_c   1.000
_cell.angle_alpha   90.00
_cell.angle_beta   90.00
_cell.angle_gamma   90.00
#
_symmetry.space_group_name_H-M   'P 1'
#
loop_
_entity.id
_entity.type
_entity.pdbx_description
1 polymer ?
#
loop_
_entity_poly.entity_id
_entity_poly.type
_entity_poly.pdbx_seq_one_letter_code
_entity_poly.pdbx_strand_id
1 'polypeptide(L)'
;MFLGPVCEYVIAQVARFSGVVWGIPVLTAGAQAKVFDNKTDDFKMLTRMLSGDNLIQIALKQILSDFGWNQVGLLYENYEEDRGHSKCHFTLAAVYSAMGKKSYHEGFYRVATYSYFLEQLQVMSTKARSESPMTSYA
;
A
#
# COMPACT_ATOMS: atom_id res chain seq x y z
N MET A 1 8.36 -25.16 -10.75
CA MET A 1 7.26 -24.23 -10.44
C MET A 1 7.21 -24.06 -8.93
N PHE A 2 7.02 -22.83 -8.45
CA PHE A 2 6.80 -22.53 -7.03
C PHE A 2 5.32 -22.27 -6.76
N LEU A 3 4.84 -22.75 -5.60
CA LEU A 3 3.50 -22.46 -5.08
C LEU A 3 3.67 -21.67 -3.76
N GLY A 4 3.16 -20.45 -3.71
CA GLY A 4 3.52 -19.47 -2.68
C GLY A 4 4.90 -18.84 -2.94
N PRO A 5 5.47 -18.07 -1.99
CA PRO A 5 4.99 -17.76 -0.64
C PRO A 5 3.78 -16.80 -0.61
N VAL A 6 3.13 -16.65 0.55
CA VAL A 6 1.98 -15.74 0.72
C VAL A 6 2.37 -14.36 1.26
N CYS A 7 3.35 -14.28 2.17
CA CYS A 7 3.78 -13.02 2.78
C CYS A 7 4.48 -12.11 1.77
N GLU A 8 4.10 -10.83 1.75
CA GLU A 8 4.57 -9.80 0.83
C GLU A 8 6.10 -9.65 0.88
N TYR A 9 6.66 -9.67 2.08
CA TYR A 9 8.09 -9.54 2.28
C TYR A 9 8.88 -10.68 1.66
N VAL A 10 8.43 -11.92 1.84
CA VAL A 10 9.17 -13.13 1.40
C VAL A 10 9.01 -13.34 -0.11
N ILE A 11 7.80 -13.11 -0.63
CA ILE A 11 7.57 -13.29 -2.06
C ILE A 11 8.31 -12.24 -2.91
N ALA A 12 8.61 -11.07 -2.35
CA ALA A 12 9.36 -10.03 -3.06
C ALA A 12 10.74 -10.49 -3.52
N GLN A 13 11.48 -11.26 -2.72
CA GLN A 13 12.78 -11.78 -3.17
C GLN A 13 12.59 -12.98 -4.10
N VAL A 14 11.74 -13.95 -3.70
CA VAL A 14 11.53 -15.18 -4.50
C VAL A 14 11.07 -14.86 -5.92
N ALA A 15 10.12 -13.93 -6.07
CA ALA A 15 9.57 -13.56 -7.37
C ALA A 15 10.59 -12.80 -8.26
N ARG A 16 11.48 -11.98 -7.66
CA ARG A 16 12.56 -11.31 -8.40
C ARG A 16 13.58 -12.30 -8.96
N PHE A 17 14.07 -13.21 -8.13
CA PHE A 17 15.01 -14.24 -8.57
C PHE A 17 14.37 -15.18 -9.61
N SER A 18 13.12 -15.57 -9.38
CA SER A 18 12.32 -16.33 -10.33
C SER A 18 12.20 -15.63 -11.70
N GLY A 19 11.96 -14.31 -11.72
CA GLY A 19 11.78 -13.52 -12.93
C GLY A 19 13.06 -13.24 -13.72
N VAL A 20 14.14 -12.91 -13.02
CA VAL A 20 15.39 -12.41 -13.64
C VAL A 20 16.43 -13.52 -13.84
N VAL A 21 16.54 -14.45 -12.88
CA VAL A 21 17.67 -15.40 -12.82
C VAL A 21 17.24 -16.82 -13.17
N TRP A 22 16.18 -17.33 -12.56
CA TRP A 22 15.85 -18.76 -12.63
C TRP A 22 14.92 -19.11 -13.80
N GLY A 23 14.05 -18.18 -14.21
CA GLY A 23 13.03 -18.46 -15.23
C GLY A 23 11.98 -19.49 -14.78
N ILE A 24 11.78 -19.68 -13.47
CA ILE A 24 10.84 -20.66 -12.92
C ILE A 24 9.56 -19.94 -12.51
N PRO A 25 8.36 -20.33 -13.00
CA PRO A 25 7.12 -19.67 -12.64
C PRO A 25 6.76 -19.81 -11.15
N VAL A 26 6.22 -18.74 -10.57
CA VAL A 26 5.72 -18.64 -9.18
C VAL A 26 4.22 -18.37 -9.22
N LEU A 27 3.43 -19.24 -8.61
CA LEU A 27 1.98 -19.08 -8.47
C LEU A 27 1.64 -18.86 -6.99
N THR A 28 0.95 -17.77 -6.66
CA THR A 28 0.63 -17.44 -5.25
C THR A 28 -0.81 -16.94 -5.07
N ALA A 29 -1.38 -17.16 -3.89
CA ALA A 29 -2.58 -16.49 -3.41
C ALA A 29 -2.29 -15.20 -2.60
N GLY A 30 -1.01 -14.87 -2.40
CA GLY A 30 -0.54 -13.65 -1.74
C GLY A 30 -0.13 -12.56 -2.73
N ALA A 31 0.92 -11.80 -2.38
CA ALA A 31 1.47 -10.72 -3.22
C ALA A 31 0.43 -9.64 -3.60
N GLN A 32 -0.37 -9.20 -2.62
CA GLN A 32 -1.46 -8.23 -2.84
C GLN A 32 -0.93 -6.81 -3.05
N ALA A 33 0.23 -6.48 -2.50
CA ALA A 33 0.82 -5.15 -2.60
C ALA A 33 1.01 -4.69 -4.06
N LYS A 34 0.77 -3.40 -4.30
CA LYS A 34 0.82 -2.79 -5.64
C LYS A 34 2.17 -2.96 -6.37
N VAL A 35 3.28 -3.07 -5.63
CA VAL A 35 4.61 -3.23 -6.22
C VAL A 35 4.71 -4.45 -7.15
N PHE A 36 3.94 -5.50 -6.89
CA PHE A 36 3.93 -6.73 -7.69
C PHE A 36 3.24 -6.62 -9.06
N ASP A 37 2.65 -5.46 -9.34
CA ASP A 37 2.09 -5.13 -10.65
C ASP A 37 3.19 -4.85 -11.69
N ASN A 38 4.44 -4.54 -11.28
CA ASN A 38 5.56 -4.34 -12.20
C ASN A 38 6.03 -5.69 -12.80
N LYS A 39 5.49 -6.05 -13.98
CA LYS A 39 5.87 -7.23 -14.74
C LYS A 39 7.06 -7.02 -15.69
N THR A 40 7.53 -5.79 -15.90
CA THR A 40 8.56 -5.51 -16.92
C THR A 40 9.97 -5.79 -16.44
N ASP A 41 10.23 -5.61 -15.14
CA ASP A 41 11.58 -5.72 -14.59
C ASP A 41 11.68 -6.91 -13.63
N ASP A 42 10.91 -6.85 -12.54
CA ASP A 42 11.11 -7.71 -11.37
C ASP A 42 10.24 -8.96 -11.34
N PHE A 43 8.96 -8.88 -11.76
CA PHE A 43 7.96 -9.91 -11.43
C PHE A 43 7.37 -10.64 -12.65
N LYS A 44 8.18 -10.82 -13.71
CA LYS A 44 7.80 -11.48 -14.98
C LYS A 44 7.18 -12.87 -14.81
N MET A 45 7.73 -13.66 -13.89
CA MET A 45 7.36 -15.06 -13.68
C MET A 45 6.33 -15.25 -12.55
N LEU A 46 5.79 -14.16 -11.99
CA LEU A 46 4.84 -14.18 -10.89
C LEU A 46 3.39 -14.14 -11.40
N THR A 47 2.61 -15.18 -11.10
CA THR A 47 1.16 -15.23 -11.31
C THR A 47 0.46 -15.18 -9.96
N ARG A 48 -0.49 -14.25 -9.81
CA ARG A 48 -1.30 -14.08 -8.59
C ARG A 48 -2.70 -14.59 -8.84
N MET A 49 -3.21 -15.41 -7.92
CA MET A 49 -4.56 -15.97 -8.00
C MET A 49 -5.61 -15.14 -7.26
N LEU A 50 -5.17 -14.18 -6.44
CA LEU A 50 -6.04 -13.26 -5.70
C LEU A 50 -5.86 -11.83 -6.20
N SER A 51 -6.89 -11.01 -6.01
CA SER A 51 -6.86 -9.59 -6.34
C SER A 51 -5.78 -8.85 -5.57
N GLY A 52 -5.14 -7.88 -6.23
CA GLY A 52 -4.23 -6.96 -5.57
C GLY A 52 -4.94 -5.79 -4.90
N ASP A 53 -4.21 -5.07 -4.05
CA ASP A 53 -4.65 -3.81 -3.44
C ASP A 53 -4.92 -2.72 -4.51
N ASN A 54 -4.49 -2.96 -5.76
CA ASN A 54 -4.78 -2.11 -6.90
C ASN A 54 -6.28 -2.01 -7.26
N LEU A 55 -7.11 -2.98 -6.86
CA LEU A 55 -8.57 -2.87 -7.04
C LEU A 55 -9.19 -1.93 -6.01
N ILE A 56 -8.64 -1.90 -4.79
CA ILE A 56 -9.11 -1.03 -3.71
C ILE A 56 -8.90 0.44 -4.10
N GLN A 57 -7.73 0.79 -4.65
CA GLN A 57 -7.48 2.14 -5.14
C GLN A 57 -8.42 2.55 -6.28
N ILE A 58 -8.82 1.61 -7.17
CA ILE A 58 -9.71 1.90 -8.31
C ILE A 58 -11.12 2.17 -7.78
N ALA A 59 -11.62 1.29 -6.92
CA ALA A 59 -12.93 1.43 -6.30
C ALA A 59 -13.04 2.73 -5.50
N LEU A 60 -12.04 3.03 -4.65
CA LEU A 60 -12.04 4.24 -3.85
C LEU A 60 -11.94 5.49 -4.72
N LYS A 61 -11.06 5.51 -5.74
CA LYS A 61 -10.97 6.64 -6.67
C LYS A 61 -12.30 6.91 -7.37
N GLN A 62 -13.02 5.86 -7.76
CA GLN A 62 -14.35 6.02 -8.36
C GLN A 62 -15.33 6.65 -7.37
N ILE A 63 -15.40 6.13 -6.13
CA ILE A 63 -16.25 6.68 -5.08
C ILE A 63 -15.93 8.17 -4.84
N LEU A 64 -14.66 8.52 -4.67
CA LEU A 64 -14.25 9.92 -4.46
C LEU A 64 -14.70 10.82 -5.63
N SER A 65 -14.58 10.34 -6.86
CA SER A 65 -15.01 11.06 -8.05
C SER A 65 -16.53 11.25 -8.09
N ASP A 66 -17.30 10.21 -7.79
CA ASP A 66 -18.76 10.23 -7.83
C ASP A 66 -19.36 11.21 -6.80
N PHE A 67 -18.71 11.36 -5.64
CA PHE A 67 -19.11 12.30 -4.59
C PHE A 67 -18.42 13.67 -4.69
N GLY A 68 -17.52 13.89 -5.65
CA GLY A 68 -16.78 15.15 -5.80
C GLY A 68 -15.80 15.45 -4.65
N TRP A 69 -15.30 14.42 -3.97
CA TRP A 69 -14.37 14.58 -2.85
C TRP A 69 -12.93 14.74 -3.33
N ASN A 70 -12.38 15.94 -3.12
CA ASN A 70 -11.03 16.31 -3.58
C ASN A 70 -9.98 16.35 -2.46
N GLN A 71 -10.39 16.19 -1.20
CA GLN A 71 -9.51 16.25 -0.02
C GLN A 71 -9.64 14.95 0.77
N VAL A 72 -8.55 14.21 0.92
CA VAL A 72 -8.51 12.92 1.61
C VAL A 72 -7.28 12.84 2.49
N GLY A 73 -7.50 12.49 3.76
CA GLY A 73 -6.45 12.07 4.70
C GLY A 73 -6.51 10.56 4.88
N LEU A 74 -5.35 9.91 4.88
CA LEU A 74 -5.20 8.47 5.07
C LEU A 74 -4.58 8.18 6.44
N LEU A 75 -5.22 7.33 7.22
CA LEU A 75 -4.71 6.88 8.51
C LEU A 75 -4.70 5.35 8.53
N TYR A 76 -3.56 4.75 8.87
CA TYR A 76 -3.43 3.29 8.99
C TYR A 76 -2.77 2.89 10.29
N GLU A 77 -3.14 1.70 10.77
CA GLU A 77 -2.43 1.06 11.86
C GLU A 77 -1.15 0.42 11.32
N ASN A 78 0.01 0.85 11.82
CA ASN A 78 1.29 0.22 11.51
C ASN A 78 1.71 -0.68 12.67
N TYR A 79 1.19 -1.90 12.70
CA TYR A 79 1.56 -2.89 13.71
C TYR A 79 2.86 -3.61 13.27
N GLU A 80 3.84 -3.70 14.18
CA GLU A 80 5.18 -4.34 14.05
C GLU A 80 6.32 -3.49 13.45
N GLU A 81 6.78 -2.45 14.18
CA GLU A 81 7.97 -1.66 13.81
C GLU A 81 9.21 -2.53 13.48
N ASP A 82 9.39 -3.62 14.20
CA ASP A 82 10.58 -4.47 14.13
C ASP A 82 10.59 -5.41 12.90
N ARG A 83 9.45 -5.58 12.22
CA ARG A 83 9.26 -6.55 11.13
C ARG A 83 8.88 -5.92 9.79
N GLY A 84 8.78 -4.59 9.76
CA GLY A 84 8.50 -3.81 8.57
C GLY A 84 7.12 -3.14 8.61
N HIS A 85 6.55 -2.95 7.43
CA HIS A 85 5.25 -2.32 7.23
C HIS A 85 4.11 -3.33 7.37
N SER A 86 3.03 -2.90 8.01
CA SER A 86 1.83 -3.70 8.18
C SER A 86 1.10 -3.94 6.85
N LYS A 87 0.19 -4.92 6.83
CA LYS A 87 -0.72 -5.11 5.70
C LYS A 87 -1.55 -3.84 5.40
N CYS A 88 -1.97 -3.13 6.46
CA CYS A 88 -2.71 -1.87 6.33
C CYS A 88 -1.91 -0.80 5.60
N HIS A 89 -0.58 -0.75 5.85
CA HIS A 89 0.30 0.14 5.10
C HIS A 89 0.31 -0.19 3.61
N PHE A 90 0.46 -1.47 3.22
CA PHE A 90 0.47 -1.85 1.80
C PHE A 90 -0.84 -1.52 1.08
N THR A 91 -1.97 -1.78 1.74
CA THR A 91 -3.30 -1.46 1.19
C THR A 91 -3.48 0.05 1.01
N LEU A 92 -3.13 0.87 2.00
CA LEU A 92 -3.22 2.33 1.85
C LEU A 92 -2.15 2.92 0.93
N ALA A 93 -0.99 2.29 0.78
CA ALA A 93 0.03 2.70 -0.19
C ALA A 93 -0.50 2.59 -1.63
N ALA A 94 -1.28 1.54 -1.93
CA ALA A 94 -1.98 1.43 -3.21
C ALA A 94 -2.95 2.61 -3.41
N VAL A 95 -3.81 2.87 -2.43
CA VAL A 95 -4.75 4.00 -2.44
C VAL A 95 -4.05 5.35 -2.62
N TYR A 96 -3.02 5.62 -1.82
CA TYR A 96 -2.21 6.83 -1.87
C TYR A 96 -1.64 7.08 -3.27
N SER A 97 -1.11 6.03 -3.89
CA SER A 97 -0.52 6.12 -5.23
C SER A 97 -1.54 6.45 -6.34
N ALA A 98 -2.84 6.21 -6.14
CA ALA A 98 -3.89 6.60 -7.08
C ALA A 98 -4.40 8.04 -6.87
N MET A 99 -4.25 8.59 -5.66
CA MET A 99 -4.68 9.95 -5.31
C MET A 99 -3.64 11.04 -5.65
N GLY A 100 -2.48 10.66 -6.17
CA GLY A 100 -1.50 11.56 -6.78
C GLY A 100 -0.89 12.58 -5.82
N LYS A 101 0.02 12.16 -4.93
CA LYS A 101 0.89 12.95 -4.02
C LYS A 101 0.26 14.10 -3.19
N LYS A 102 -1.04 14.38 -3.34
CA LYS A 102 -1.76 15.47 -2.67
C LYS A 102 -2.40 15.05 -1.34
N SER A 103 -2.63 13.76 -1.15
CA SER A 103 -3.25 13.25 0.07
C SER A 103 -2.25 13.19 1.22
N TYR A 104 -2.64 13.65 2.40
CA TYR A 104 -1.87 13.41 3.62
C TYR A 104 -2.01 11.95 4.06
N HIS A 105 -0.95 11.34 4.58
CA HIS A 105 -1.00 9.98 5.16
C HIS A 105 -0.18 9.91 6.44
N GLU A 106 -0.67 9.15 7.43
CA GLU A 106 0.01 8.94 8.70
C GLU A 106 -0.25 7.52 9.22
N GLY A 107 0.76 6.93 9.84
CA GLY A 107 0.67 5.64 10.52
C GLY A 107 0.59 5.86 12.02
N PHE A 108 -0.24 5.09 12.73
CA PHE A 108 -0.30 5.12 14.19
C PHE A 108 -0.04 3.73 14.78
N TYR A 109 0.45 3.71 16.02
CA TYR A 109 0.67 2.49 16.79
C TYR A 109 -0.49 2.22 17.74
N ARG A 110 -0.69 0.94 18.08
CA ARG A 110 -1.72 0.50 19.01
C ARG A 110 -1.33 0.85 20.45
N VAL A 111 -1.42 2.13 20.81
CA VAL A 111 -1.35 2.63 22.19
C VAL A 111 -2.58 3.50 22.40
N ALA A 112 -3.71 2.84 22.69
CA ALA A 112 -5.04 3.42 22.57
C ALA A 112 -5.47 4.16 23.86
N THR A 113 -5.00 5.39 24.02
CA THR A 113 -5.72 6.37 24.85
C THR A 113 -6.61 7.22 23.94
N TYR A 114 -7.84 7.50 24.38
CA TYR A 114 -8.77 8.37 23.63
C TYR A 114 -8.14 9.70 23.21
N SER A 115 -7.36 10.33 24.09
CA SER A 115 -6.67 11.59 23.81
C SER A 115 -5.68 11.51 22.65
N TYR A 116 -4.90 10.43 22.57
CA TYR A 116 -3.95 10.22 21.48
C TYR A 116 -4.66 10.06 20.13
N PHE A 117 -5.72 9.26 20.07
CA PHE A 117 -6.46 9.08 18.83
C PHE A 117 -7.18 10.37 18.38
N LEU A 118 -7.72 11.14 19.33
CA LEU A 118 -8.29 12.46 19.02
C LEU A 118 -7.26 13.41 18.41
N GLU A 119 -6.06 13.48 18.98
CA GLU A 119 -4.98 14.33 18.49
C GLU A 119 -4.62 13.95 17.03
N GLN A 120 -4.47 12.65 16.76
CA GLN A 120 -4.19 12.15 15.41
C GLN A 120 -5.29 12.53 14.41
N LEU A 121 -6.58 12.42 14.80
CA LEU A 121 -7.69 12.84 13.94
C LEU A 121 -7.71 14.35 13.70
N GLN A 122 -7.38 15.17 14.70
CA GLN A 122 -7.29 16.62 14.55
C GLN A 122 -6.15 17.03 13.61
N VAL A 123 -4.99 16.40 13.76
CA VAL A 123 -3.83 16.60 12.86
C VAL A 123 -4.18 16.20 11.44
N MET A 124 -4.77 15.01 11.24
CA MET A 124 -5.18 14.54 9.91
C MET A 124 -6.21 15.48 9.26
N SER A 125 -7.22 15.91 10.04
CA SER A 125 -8.25 16.85 9.60
C SER A 125 -7.68 18.19 9.14
N THR A 126 -6.61 18.66 9.78
CA THR A 126 -5.96 19.93 9.41
C THR A 126 -5.07 19.73 8.18
N LYS A 127 -4.21 18.70 8.21
CA LYS A 127 -3.21 18.45 7.17
C LYS A 127 -3.80 17.95 5.84
N ALA A 128 -4.94 17.26 5.87
CA ALA A 128 -5.64 16.84 4.66
C ALA A 128 -6.25 18.03 3.89
N ARG A 129 -6.49 19.15 4.56
CA ARG A 129 -7.07 20.37 3.97
C ARG A 129 -6.02 21.40 3.57
N SER A 130 -4.86 21.42 4.25
CA SER A 130 -3.71 22.20 3.79
C SER A 130 -3.11 21.54 2.55
N GLU A 131 -2.91 22.29 1.46
CA GLU A 131 -2.16 21.79 0.30
C GLU A 131 -0.81 21.20 0.78
N SER A 132 -0.56 19.92 0.49
CA SER A 132 0.71 19.31 0.88
C SER A 132 1.86 20.03 0.17
N PRO A 133 2.82 20.63 0.89
CA PRO A 133 4.04 21.09 0.24
C PRO A 133 4.75 19.86 -0.32
N MET A 134 5.08 19.94 -1.60
CA MET A 134 5.76 18.92 -2.37
C MET A 134 7.14 18.66 -1.75
N THR A 135 7.25 17.75 -0.78
CA THR A 135 8.55 17.27 -0.31
C THR A 135 9.11 16.31 -1.35
N SER A 136 9.84 16.91 -2.28
CA SER A 136 10.87 16.29 -3.09
C SER A 136 11.83 15.52 -2.17
N TYR A 137 11.82 14.19 -2.27
CA TYR A 137 13.01 13.41 -1.98
C TYR A 137 13.43 12.74 -3.29
N ALA A 138 14.60 13.20 -3.74
CA ALA A 138 15.46 12.55 -4.73
C ALA A 138 16.00 11.23 -4.19
#